data_AF-A0A165RIT7-F1
#
_entry.id   AF-A0A165RIT7-F1
#
_cell.length_a   1.000
_cell.length_b   1.000
_cell.length_c   1.000
_cell.angle_alpha   90.00
_cell.angle_beta   90.00
_cell.angle_gamma   90.00
#
_symmetry.space_group_name_H-M   'P 1'
#
loop_
_entity.id
_entity.type
_entity.pdbx_description
1 polymer ?
#
loop_
_entity_poly.entity_id
_entity_poly.type
_entity_poly.pdbx_seq_one_letter_code
_entity_poly.pdbx_strand_id
1 'polypeptide(L)'
;YLMLTLFTNEGLKMLAEQGDTMPRKKLASKVSIIDVSKFKDESTLDESGFRQGVDGAMAVFSELGDGAYVKRFDDHWTWFFNLPDFTENFDAALETDIELRREYRIKPFEFDPVHYNTRYRAKVADIQ
;
A
#
# COMPACT_ATOMS: atom_id res chain seq x y z
N TYR A 1 -7.09 4.88 -0.36
CA TYR A 1 -6.25 3.81 0.18
C TYR A 1 -6.55 2.54 -0.58
N LEU A 2 -5.51 1.95 -1.15
CA LEU A 2 -5.54 0.68 -1.87
C LEU A 2 -4.52 -0.23 -1.18
N MET A 3 -4.93 -1.43 -0.78
CA MET A 3 -4.06 -2.38 -0.06
C MET A 3 -3.06 -3.00 -1.04
N LEU A 4 -1.79 -3.17 -0.65
CA LEU A 4 -0.76 -3.84 -1.45
C LEU A 4 -1.09 -5.31 -1.70
N THR A 5 -1.88 -5.95 -0.82
CA THR A 5 -2.36 -7.32 -1.02
C THR A 5 -3.25 -7.49 -2.26
N LEU A 6 -3.77 -6.39 -2.83
CA LEU A 6 -4.45 -6.42 -4.14
C LEU A 6 -3.48 -6.60 -5.30
N PHE A 7 -2.23 -6.17 -5.13
CA PHE A 7 -1.21 -6.08 -6.15
C PHE A 7 -0.15 -7.19 -6.05
N THR A 8 -0.26 -8.09 -5.06
CA THR A 8 0.50 -9.32 -5.04
C THR A 8 0.04 -10.26 -6.15
N ASN A 9 0.85 -11.25 -6.52
CA ASN A 9 0.46 -12.24 -7.53
C ASN A 9 -0.83 -12.99 -7.15
N GLU A 10 -1.00 -13.31 -5.86
CA GLU A 10 -2.22 -13.92 -5.36
C GLU A 10 -3.43 -12.99 -5.49
N GLY A 11 -3.28 -11.72 -5.10
CA GLY A 11 -4.33 -10.72 -5.22
C GLY A 11 -4.75 -10.46 -6.67
N LEU A 12 -3.78 -10.27 -7.57
CA LEU A 12 -4.02 -10.07 -8.99
C LEU A 12 -4.67 -11.29 -9.64
N LYS A 13 -4.23 -12.51 -9.28
CA LYS A 13 -4.86 -13.75 -9.74
C LYS A 13 -6.31 -13.85 -9.27
N MET A 14 -6.58 -13.54 -8.00
CA MET A 14 -7.95 -13.54 -7.47
C MET A 14 -8.84 -12.53 -8.22
N LEU A 15 -8.34 -11.33 -8.49
CA LEU A 15 -9.05 -10.32 -9.28
C LEU A 15 -9.33 -10.80 -10.71
N ALA A 16 -8.35 -11.41 -11.37
CA ALA A 16 -8.48 -11.90 -12.74
C ALA A 16 -9.46 -13.07 -12.86
N GLU A 17 -9.44 -14.02 -11.92
CA GLU A 17 -10.24 -15.24 -11.98
C GLU A 17 -11.65 -15.05 -11.42
N GLN A 18 -11.81 -14.21 -10.40
CA GLN A 18 -13.05 -14.12 -9.62
C GLN A 18 -13.70 -12.73 -9.67
N GLY A 19 -13.08 -11.72 -10.27
CA GLY A 19 -13.51 -10.32 -10.19
C GLY A 19 -14.98 -10.06 -10.56
N ASP A 20 -15.54 -10.84 -11.48
CA ASP A 20 -16.95 -10.74 -11.88
C ASP A 20 -17.92 -11.27 -10.82
N THR A 21 -17.51 -12.28 -10.06
CA THR A 21 -18.33 -12.95 -9.04
C THR A 21 -18.03 -12.48 -7.61
N MET A 22 -16.98 -11.66 -7.43
CA MET A 22 -16.66 -11.10 -6.12
C MET A 22 -17.82 -10.27 -5.57
N PRO A 23 -18.05 -10.30 -4.24
CA PRO A 23 -19.04 -9.45 -3.59
C PRO A 23 -18.81 -7.98 -3.95
N ARG A 24 -19.89 -7.25 -4.19
CA ARG A 24 -19.83 -5.82 -4.51
C ARG A 24 -20.59 -4.99 -3.49
N LYS A 25 -20.02 -3.84 -3.13
CA LYS A 25 -20.65 -2.87 -2.24
C LYS A 25 -21.17 -1.69 -3.06
N LYS A 26 -22.46 -1.39 -2.89
CA LYS A 26 -23.07 -0.20 -3.49
C LYS A 26 -22.73 1.03 -2.67
N LEU A 27 -22.14 2.03 -3.32
CA LEU A 27 -21.87 3.32 -2.72
C LEU A 27 -23.11 4.21 -2.77
N ALA A 28 -23.13 5.27 -1.95
CA ALA A 28 -24.20 6.28 -1.96
C ALA A 28 -24.39 6.91 -3.37
N SER A 29 -23.30 6.99 -4.15
CA SER A 29 -23.29 7.46 -5.55
C SER A 29 -23.91 6.48 -6.54
N LYS A 30 -24.50 5.35 -6.09
CA LYS A 30 -25.04 4.24 -6.90
C LYS A 30 -24.00 3.46 -7.70
N VAL A 31 -22.71 3.82 -7.61
CA VAL A 31 -21.60 3.02 -8.14
C VAL A 31 -21.45 1.75 -7.32
N SER A 32 -21.27 0.62 -8.00
CA SER A 32 -21.00 -0.68 -7.38
C SER A 32 -19.51 -0.98 -7.49
N ILE A 33 -18.83 -1.14 -6.35
CA ILE A 33 -17.38 -1.43 -6.30
C ILE A 33 -17.14 -2.83 -5.74
N ILE A 34 -16.03 -3.45 -6.15
CA ILE A 34 -15.61 -4.74 -5.58
C ILE A 34 -15.34 -4.55 -4.09
N ASP A 35 -15.88 -5.46 -3.28
CA ASP A 35 -15.59 -5.53 -1.86
C ASP A 35 -14.25 -6.23 -1.65
N VAL A 36 -13.24 -5.44 -1.26
CA VAL A 36 -11.87 -5.92 -1.04
C VAL A 36 -11.65 -6.51 0.36
N SER A 37 -12.68 -6.65 1.20
CA SER A 37 -12.56 -7.25 2.54
C SER A 37 -12.17 -8.73 2.54
N LYS A 38 -12.24 -9.40 1.38
CA LYS A 38 -11.85 -10.80 1.22
C LYS A 38 -10.37 -11.00 0.91
N PHE A 39 -9.63 -9.94 0.60
CA PHE A 39 -8.19 -10.03 0.40
C PHE A 39 -7.48 -10.24 1.73
N LYS A 40 -6.30 -10.85 1.65
CA LYS A 40 -5.42 -11.03 2.80
C LYS A 40 -5.19 -9.69 3.50
N ASP A 41 -5.18 -9.72 4.84
CA ASP A 41 -4.84 -8.55 5.63
C ASP A 41 -3.40 -8.13 5.31
N GLU A 42 -3.23 -6.88 4.91
CA GLU A 42 -1.95 -6.33 4.53
C GLU A 42 -0.94 -6.28 5.69
N SER A 43 -1.42 -6.20 6.93
CA SER A 43 -0.57 -6.27 8.13
C SER A 43 0.16 -7.62 8.28
N THR A 44 -0.22 -8.63 7.48
CA THR A 44 0.36 -9.97 7.49
C THR A 44 1.23 -10.26 6.27
N LEU A 45 1.60 -9.23 5.51
CA LEU A 45 2.64 -9.32 4.49
C LEU A 45 3.99 -9.56 5.14
N ASP A 46 4.78 -10.44 4.55
CA ASP A 46 6.21 -10.53 4.81
C ASP A 46 6.97 -9.57 3.88
N GLU A 47 8.28 -9.43 4.06
CA GLU A 47 9.09 -8.52 3.24
C GLU A 47 8.97 -8.83 1.74
N SER A 48 8.97 -10.12 1.38
CA SER A 48 8.82 -10.58 0.01
C SER A 48 7.48 -10.16 -0.60
N GLY A 49 6.38 -10.41 0.12
CA GLY A 49 5.04 -10.02 -0.28
C GLY A 49 4.85 -8.51 -0.35
N PHE A 50 5.50 -7.75 0.54
CA PHE A 50 5.53 -6.29 0.47
C PHE A 50 6.22 -5.80 -0.79
N ARG A 51 7.44 -6.27 -1.08
CA ARG A 51 8.17 -5.89 -2.31
C ARG A 51 7.37 -6.25 -3.56
N GLN A 52 6.83 -7.46 -3.63
CA GLN A 52 5.97 -7.87 -4.74
C GLN A 52 4.74 -6.98 -4.88
N GLY A 53 4.08 -6.65 -3.77
CA GLY A 53 2.91 -5.77 -3.76
C GLY A 53 3.25 -4.35 -4.25
N VAL A 54 4.41 -3.81 -3.85
CA VAL A 54 4.92 -2.52 -4.32
C VAL A 54 5.21 -2.56 -5.83
N ASP A 55 5.92 -3.58 -6.31
CA ASP A 55 6.23 -3.72 -7.73
C ASP A 55 4.94 -3.80 -8.58
N GLY A 56 3.98 -4.62 -8.15
CA GLY A 56 2.68 -4.75 -8.79
C GLY A 56 1.88 -3.45 -8.76
N ALA A 57 1.89 -2.73 -7.64
CA ALA A 57 1.21 -1.44 -7.52
C ALA A 57 1.84 -0.40 -8.45
N MET A 58 3.16 -0.30 -8.49
CA MET A 58 3.88 0.62 -9.37
C MET A 58 3.66 0.31 -10.85
N ALA A 59 3.60 -0.97 -11.23
CA ALA A 59 3.24 -1.36 -12.59
C ALA A 59 1.84 -0.87 -12.96
N VAL A 60 0.84 -1.10 -12.11
CA VAL A 60 -0.54 -0.64 -12.35
C VAL A 60 -0.64 0.89 -12.35
N PHE A 61 0.04 1.56 -11.43
CA PHE A 61 0.00 3.02 -11.33
C PHE A 61 0.70 3.70 -12.51
N SER A 62 1.74 3.09 -13.07
CA SER A 62 2.42 3.59 -14.26
C SER A 62 1.53 3.52 -15.51
N GLU A 63 0.64 2.54 -15.59
CA GLU A 63 -0.33 2.41 -16.69
C GLU A 63 -1.55 3.32 -16.55
N LEU A 64 -2.00 3.58 -15.32
CA LEU A 64 -3.27 4.29 -15.05
C LEU A 64 -3.11 5.74 -14.58
N GLY A 65 -1.95 6.08 -14.02
CA GLY A 65 -1.69 7.37 -13.38
C GLY A 65 -0.95 8.35 -14.30
N ASP A 66 -1.02 9.63 -13.95
CA ASP A 66 -0.11 10.62 -14.53
C ASP A 66 1.28 10.56 -13.88
N GLY A 67 2.26 11.22 -14.49
CA GLY A 67 3.64 11.21 -13.99
C GLY A 67 3.80 11.75 -12.56
N ALA A 68 2.97 12.72 -12.15
CA ALA A 68 3.02 13.27 -10.79
C ALA A 68 2.43 12.29 -9.76
N TYR A 69 1.41 11.52 -10.16
CA TYR A 69 0.84 10.44 -9.38
C TYR A 69 1.84 9.30 -9.20
N VAL A 70 2.49 8.87 -10.28
CA VAL A 70 3.48 7.78 -10.23
C VAL A 70 4.69 8.18 -9.38
N LYS A 71 5.28 9.35 -9.65
CA LYS A 71 6.44 9.85 -8.90
C LYS A 71 6.19 9.92 -7.40
N ARG A 72 4.97 10.28 -7.00
CA ARG A 72 4.58 10.37 -5.59
C ARG A 72 4.70 9.04 -4.85
N PHE A 73 4.23 7.96 -5.48
CA PHE A 73 4.29 6.63 -4.90
C PHE A 73 5.71 6.04 -5.00
N ASP A 74 6.43 6.38 -6.05
CA ASP A 74 7.86 6.07 -6.19
C ASP A 74 8.68 6.68 -5.05
N ASP A 75 8.53 7.99 -4.77
CA ASP A 75 9.19 8.67 -3.65
C ASP A 75 8.82 8.03 -2.30
N HIS A 76 7.55 7.66 -2.13
CA HIS A 76 7.06 7.01 -0.91
C HIS A 76 7.74 5.68 -0.64
N TRP A 77 7.72 4.73 -1.58
CA TRP A 77 8.30 3.40 -1.37
C TRP A 77 9.83 3.40 -1.44
N THR A 78 10.42 4.29 -2.23
CA THR A 78 11.87 4.51 -2.26
C THR A 78 12.41 4.91 -0.89
N TRP A 79 11.66 5.71 -0.13
CA TRP A 79 12.06 6.06 1.24
C TRP A 79 12.18 4.83 2.14
N PHE A 80 11.19 3.92 2.10
CA PHE A 80 11.23 2.69 2.89
C PHE A 80 12.38 1.77 2.49
N PHE A 81 12.60 1.56 1.19
CA PHE A 81 13.68 0.71 0.72
C PHE A 81 15.09 1.24 0.99
N ASN A 82 15.21 2.54 1.28
CA ASN A 82 16.47 3.18 1.65
C ASN A 82 16.68 3.26 3.18
N LEU A 83 15.76 2.74 3.99
CA LEU A 83 15.98 2.65 5.44
C LEU A 83 17.13 1.66 5.71
N PRO A 84 18.16 2.05 6.48
CA PRO A 84 19.30 1.17 6.75
C PRO A 84 18.93 -0.02 7.63
N ASP A 85 17.85 0.09 8.39
CA ASP A 85 17.31 -0.90 9.31
C ASP A 85 15.98 -1.50 8.80
N PHE A 86 15.73 -1.45 7.48
CA PHE A 86 14.47 -1.88 6.87
C PHE A 86 14.14 -3.35 7.17
N THR A 87 15.09 -4.26 6.98
CA THR A 87 14.86 -5.70 7.17
C THR A 87 14.74 -6.04 8.66
N GLU A 88 15.56 -5.41 9.52
CA GLU A 88 15.52 -5.63 10.96
C GLU A 88 14.22 -5.13 11.60
N ASN A 89 13.66 -4.04 11.08
CA ASN A 89 12.45 -3.40 11.60
C ASN A 89 11.29 -3.46 10.59
N PHE A 90 11.20 -4.53 9.80
CA PHE A 90 10.23 -4.63 8.71
C PHE A 90 8.78 -4.44 9.18
N ASP A 91 8.39 -5.00 10.32
CA ASP A 91 7.03 -4.84 10.86
C ASP A 91 6.69 -3.36 11.14
N ALA A 92 7.65 -2.61 11.68
CA ALA A 92 7.51 -1.16 11.90
C ALA A 92 7.41 -0.41 10.56
N ALA A 93 8.19 -0.80 9.56
CA ALA A 93 8.14 -0.23 8.22
C ALA A 93 6.78 -0.48 7.55
N LEU A 94 6.25 -1.71 7.64
CA LEU A 94 4.95 -2.10 7.09
C LEU A 94 3.80 -1.33 7.75
N GLU A 95 3.78 -1.25 9.08
CA GLU A 95 2.77 -0.46 9.79
C GLU A 95 2.81 1.02 9.40
N THR A 96 4.02 1.58 9.25
CA THR A 96 4.22 2.97 8.86
C THR A 96 3.74 3.22 7.43
N ASP A 97 4.05 2.33 6.48
CA ASP A 97 3.56 2.40 5.09
C ASP A 97 2.02 2.38 5.05
N ILE A 98 1.39 1.45 5.78
CA ILE A 98 -0.07 1.34 5.87
C ILE A 98 -0.68 2.63 6.45
N GLU A 99 -0.11 3.18 7.51
CA GLU A 99 -0.57 4.43 8.13
C GLU A 99 -0.46 5.60 7.12
N LEU A 100 0.71 5.80 6.53
CA LEU A 100 0.96 6.91 5.61
C LEU A 100 0.08 6.80 4.35
N ARG A 101 -0.08 5.61 3.74
CA ARG A 101 -0.99 5.42 2.60
C ARG A 101 -2.46 5.64 2.95
N ARG A 102 -2.86 5.47 4.22
CA ARG A 102 -4.21 5.85 4.69
C ARG A 102 -4.34 7.36 4.82
N GLU A 103 -3.32 8.05 5.34
CA GLU A 103 -3.29 9.51 5.40
C GLU A 103 -3.44 10.16 4.00
N TYR A 104 -2.89 9.51 2.97
CA TYR A 104 -2.99 9.96 1.57
C TYR A 104 -4.42 10.07 1.04
N ARG A 105 -5.34 9.31 1.64
CA ARG A 105 -6.77 9.41 1.27
C ARG A 105 -7.38 10.73 1.73
N ILE A 106 -6.84 11.33 2.79
CA ILE A 106 -7.49 12.41 3.55
C ILE A 106 -6.94 13.78 3.13
N LYS A 107 -5.69 13.87 2.68
CA LYS A 107 -5.05 15.13 2.30
C LYS A 107 -4.40 15.05 0.91
N PRO A 108 -4.46 16.12 0.10
CA PRO A 108 -3.59 16.24 -1.07
C PRO A 108 -2.14 16.19 -0.59
N PHE A 109 -1.43 15.16 -1.03
CA PHE A 109 -0.15 14.75 -0.45
C PHE A 109 1.05 15.50 -1.03
N GLU A 110 2.04 15.75 -0.18
CA GLU A 110 3.43 16.11 -0.49
C GLU A 110 4.35 15.21 0.35
N PHE A 111 5.40 14.65 -0.26
CA PHE A 111 6.35 13.80 0.43
C PHE A 111 7.13 14.61 1.45
N ASP A 112 7.10 14.17 2.71
CA ASP A 112 7.80 14.79 3.82
C ASP A 112 8.64 13.74 4.56
N PRO A 113 9.97 13.71 4.36
CA PRO A 113 10.84 12.74 5.00
C PRO A 113 10.91 12.92 6.53
N VAL A 114 10.63 14.13 7.05
CA VAL A 114 10.58 14.36 8.50
C VAL A 114 9.37 13.67 9.10
N HIS A 115 8.19 13.90 8.53
CA HIS A 115 6.95 13.23 8.95
C HIS A 115 7.09 11.71 8.90
N TYR A 116 7.65 11.17 7.82
CA TYR A 116 7.89 9.73 7.66
C TYR A 116 8.81 9.18 8.75
N ASN A 117 9.96 9.82 8.96
CA ASN A 117 10.91 9.39 9.97
C ASN A 117 10.30 9.48 11.38
N THR A 118 9.50 10.51 11.68
CA THR A 118 8.79 10.61 12.95
C THR A 118 7.81 9.44 13.14
N ARG A 119 7.00 9.10 12.13
CA ARG A 119 6.07 7.97 12.19
C ARG A 119 6.81 6.65 12.37
N TYR A 120 7.83 6.41 11.54
CA TYR A 120 8.62 5.18 11.60
C TYR A 120 9.32 4.99 12.94
N ARG A 121 9.97 6.03 13.48
CA ARG A 121 10.65 5.93 14.78
C ARG A 121 9.69 5.69 15.93
N ALA A 122 8.46 6.22 15.86
CA ALA A 122 7.42 5.88 16.83
C ALA A 122 7.04 4.39 16.75
N LYS A 123 6.87 3.84 15.54
CA LYS A 123 6.56 2.41 15.33
C LYS A 123 7.68 1.49 15.79
N VAL A 124 8.94 1.83 15.49
CA VAL A 124 10.10 1.08 15.97
C VAL A 124 10.12 1.04 17.51
N ALA A 125 9.82 2.16 18.18
CA ALA A 125 9.80 2.22 19.64
C ALA A 125 8.63 1.45 20.27
N ASP A 126 7.48 1.34 19.58
CA ASP A 126 6.31 0.61 20.08
C ASP A 126 6.45 -0.92 19.97
N ILE A 127 7.26 -1.40 19.03
CA ILE A 127 7.44 -2.83 18.74
C ILE A 127 8.61 -3.45 19.55
N GLN A 128 9.53 -2.63 20.07
CA GLN A 128 10.66 -3.03 20.90
C GLN A 128 10.30 -3.15 22.39
#